data_AF-A0A497N5T4-F1
#
_entry.id   AF-A0A497N5T4-F1
#
_cell.length_a   1.000
_cell.length_b   1.000
_cell.length_c   1.000
_cell.angle_alpha   90.00
_cell.angle_beta   90.00
_cell.angle_gamma   90.00
#
_symmetry.space_group_name_H-M   'P 1'
#
loop_
_entity.id
_entity.type
_entity.pdbx_description
1 polymer ?
#
loop_
_entity_poly.entity_id
_entity_poly.type
_entity_poly.pdbx_seq_one_letter_code
_entity_poly.pdbx_strand_id
1 'polypeptide(L)'
;MTTAGETILLLSMSPVFAVLIAAPVLKEKITSEKIGGLFLAAIGVVLIVLGGTPLDDAFDPLRLLGNAIVIVSTFLFAVNGIAGKMAVKSVDAVSLTLYSTLFAVPFIWLSAAFTEDITVILRLSTSVWTIILWVGVVNTALAFVLYYNAMNHIEASRIQIALNLITVWGVLMAFLVLGEPLFAPQLVGGALTIIGVIIAQKIRKTAPQA
;
A
#
# COMPACT_ATOMS: atom_id res chain seq x y z
N MET A 1 9.47 -11.72 13.59
CA MET A 1 8.59 -10.64 13.08
C MET A 1 8.60 -10.69 11.56
N THR A 2 7.54 -10.25 10.89
CA THR A 2 7.43 -10.21 9.42
C THR A 2 8.58 -9.44 8.78
N THR A 3 9.14 -9.97 7.69
CA THR A 3 10.24 -9.33 6.94
C THR A 3 9.76 -8.13 6.12
N ALA A 4 10.70 -7.28 5.68
CA ALA A 4 10.38 -6.14 4.81
C ALA A 4 9.75 -6.61 3.48
N GLY A 5 10.33 -7.66 2.88
CA GLY A 5 9.76 -8.34 1.71
C GLY A 5 8.32 -8.80 1.95
N GLU A 6 8.05 -9.59 2.98
CA GLU A 6 6.69 -10.05 3.31
C GLU A 6 5.70 -8.89 3.55
N THR A 7 6.13 -7.81 4.21
CA THR A 7 5.31 -6.63 4.46
C THR A 7 4.89 -5.93 3.17
N ILE A 8 5.86 -5.68 2.28
CA ILE A 8 5.65 -5.03 0.97
C ILE A 8 4.67 -5.84 0.10
N LEU A 9 4.63 -7.15 0.31
CA LEU A 9 3.76 -8.08 -0.41
C LEU A 9 2.36 -8.11 0.15
N LEU A 10 2.19 -8.17 1.47
CA LEU A 10 0.88 -8.05 2.08
C LEU A 10 0.22 -6.71 1.72
N LEU A 11 1.01 -5.63 1.62
CA LEU A 11 0.53 -4.32 1.14
C LEU A 11 -0.03 -4.35 -0.29
N SER A 12 0.42 -5.28 -1.14
CA SER A 12 -0.11 -5.44 -2.49
C SER A 12 -1.52 -6.06 -2.55
N MET A 13 -2.08 -6.45 -1.40
CA MET A 13 -3.50 -6.76 -1.26
C MET A 13 -4.40 -5.51 -1.18
N SER A 14 -3.82 -4.32 -1.02
CA SER A 14 -4.60 -3.07 -0.95
C SER A 14 -5.58 -2.84 -2.12
N PRO A 15 -5.26 -3.17 -3.40
CA PRO A 15 -6.23 -3.03 -4.49
C PRO A 15 -7.37 -4.05 -4.40
N VAL A 16 -7.15 -5.22 -3.78
CA VAL A 16 -8.20 -6.24 -3.56
C VAL A 16 -9.26 -5.65 -2.64
N PHE A 17 -8.82 -5.16 -1.48
CA PHE A 17 -9.72 -4.51 -0.53
C PHE A 17 -10.36 -3.27 -1.13
N ALA A 18 -9.60 -2.45 -1.88
CA ALA A 18 -10.14 -1.27 -2.51
C ALA A 18 -11.27 -1.58 -3.51
N VAL A 19 -11.13 -2.61 -4.36
CA VAL A 19 -12.20 -3.03 -5.29
C VAL A 19 -13.42 -3.52 -4.52
N LEU A 20 -13.22 -4.35 -3.49
CA LEU A 20 -14.30 -4.91 -2.67
C LEU A 20 -15.08 -3.83 -1.91
N ILE A 21 -14.41 -2.77 -1.45
CA ILE A 21 -15.04 -1.64 -0.76
C ILE A 21 -15.64 -0.64 -1.75
N ALA A 22 -14.95 -0.33 -2.85
CA ALA A 22 -15.40 0.65 -3.84
C ALA A 22 -16.69 0.24 -4.56
N ALA A 23 -16.90 -1.06 -4.79
CA ALA A 23 -18.09 -1.54 -5.47
C ALA A 23 -19.39 -1.19 -4.73
N PRO A 24 -19.58 -1.52 -3.44
CA PRO A 24 -20.77 -1.10 -2.69
C PRO A 24 -20.77 0.39 -2.33
N VAL A 25 -19.62 0.97 -1.96
CA VAL A 25 -19.55 2.35 -1.42
C VAL A 25 -19.60 3.41 -2.51
N LEU A 26 -18.83 3.23 -3.58
CA LEU A 26 -18.71 4.18 -4.69
C LEU A 26 -19.54 3.80 -5.92
N LYS A 27 -20.21 2.63 -5.88
CA LYS A 27 -20.97 2.07 -7.01
C LYS A 27 -20.08 1.86 -8.25
N GLU A 28 -18.78 1.61 -8.05
CA GLU A 28 -17.86 1.28 -9.13
C GLU A 28 -18.23 -0.09 -9.73
N LYS A 29 -18.29 -0.19 -11.06
CA LYS A 29 -18.55 -1.46 -11.74
C LYS A 29 -17.34 -2.38 -11.60
N ILE A 30 -17.56 -3.57 -11.04
CA ILE A 30 -16.58 -4.65 -11.06
C ILE A 30 -16.68 -5.33 -12.43
N THR A 31 -15.68 -5.15 -13.27
CA THR A 31 -15.60 -5.86 -14.55
C THR A 31 -14.89 -7.21 -14.39
N SER A 32 -15.17 -8.16 -15.28
CA SER A 32 -14.51 -9.48 -15.31
C SER A 32 -12.99 -9.37 -15.43
N GLU A 33 -12.50 -8.36 -16.13
CA GLU A 33 -11.08 -8.05 -16.30
C GLU A 33 -10.46 -7.55 -14.98
N LYS A 34 -11.17 -6.70 -14.22
CA LYS A 34 -10.75 -6.31 -12.86
C LYS A 34 -10.64 -7.52 -11.94
N ILE A 35 -11.64 -8.42 -11.94
CA ILE A 35 -11.61 -9.64 -11.12
C ILE A 35 -10.46 -10.55 -11.53
N GLY A 36 -10.32 -10.83 -12.83
CA GLY A 36 -9.26 -11.71 -13.34
C GLY A 36 -7.86 -11.16 -13.08
N GLY A 37 -7.66 -9.86 -13.32
CA GLY A 37 -6.39 -9.18 -13.02
C GLY A 37 -6.07 -9.18 -11.53
N LEU A 38 -7.09 -8.99 -10.68
CA LEU A 38 -6.94 -9.02 -9.23
C LEU A 38 -6.58 -10.41 -8.70
N PHE A 39 -7.24 -11.45 -9.23
CA PHE A 39 -6.95 -12.83 -8.86
C PHE A 39 -5.53 -13.23 -9.27
N LEU A 40 -5.11 -12.84 -10.48
CA LEU A 40 -3.74 -13.07 -10.95
C LEU A 40 -2.72 -12.33 -10.08
N ALA A 41 -3.03 -11.08 -9.71
CA ALA A 41 -2.18 -10.31 -8.83
C ALA A 41 -2.04 -10.97 -7.46
N ALA A 42 -3.14 -11.44 -6.87
CA ALA A 42 -3.18 -12.14 -5.59
C ALA A 42 -2.38 -13.46 -5.61
N ILE A 43 -2.45 -14.25 -6.68
CA ILE A 43 -1.60 -15.44 -6.85
C ILE A 43 -0.12 -15.04 -6.88
N GLY A 44 0.20 -13.96 -7.60
CA GLY A 44 1.53 -13.38 -7.60
C GLY A 44 2.04 -13.10 -6.19
N VAL A 45 1.24 -12.41 -5.36
CA VAL A 45 1.56 -12.13 -3.96
C VAL A 45 1.85 -13.40 -3.17
N VAL A 46 0.96 -14.40 -3.26
CA VAL A 46 1.10 -15.67 -2.52
C VAL A 46 2.41 -16.38 -2.86
N LEU A 47 2.79 -16.41 -4.15
CA LEU A 47 4.04 -17.04 -4.57
C LEU A 47 5.28 -16.32 -4.04
N ILE A 48 5.25 -14.99 -3.95
CA ILE A 48 6.38 -14.23 -3.39
C ILE A 48 6.49 -14.51 -1.87
N VAL A 49 5.36 -14.55 -1.15
CA VAL A 49 5.32 -14.83 0.30
C VAL A 49 5.84 -16.24 0.60
N LEU A 50 5.36 -17.24 -0.13
CA LEU A 50 5.78 -18.63 0.07
C LEU A 50 7.22 -18.89 -0.39
N GLY A 51 7.75 -18.08 -1.30
CA GLY A 51 9.11 -18.21 -1.82
C GLY A 51 10.20 -17.49 -1.05
N GLY A 52 9.85 -16.65 -0.08
CA GLY A 52 10.81 -15.79 0.64
C GLY A 52 11.49 -16.43 1.85
N THR A 53 11.04 -17.61 2.32
CA THR A 53 11.55 -18.24 3.55
C THR A 53 11.60 -19.77 3.45
N PRO A 54 12.58 -20.43 4.09
CA PRO A 54 12.56 -21.88 4.29
C PRO A 54 11.31 -22.31 5.06
N LEU A 55 10.75 -23.47 4.73
CA LEU A 55 9.47 -23.97 5.28
C LEU A 55 9.46 -24.16 6.80
N ASP A 56 10.62 -24.28 7.43
CA ASP A 56 10.76 -24.61 8.85
C ASP A 56 10.37 -23.43 9.78
N ASP A 57 10.53 -22.18 9.31
CA ASP A 57 10.13 -20.97 10.06
C ASP A 57 8.72 -20.48 9.70
N ALA A 58 7.98 -21.25 8.88
CA ALA A 58 6.78 -20.74 8.24
C ALA A 58 5.62 -20.45 9.22
N PHE A 59 5.60 -21.15 10.35
CA PHE A 59 4.51 -21.15 11.33
C PHE A 59 4.87 -20.48 12.67
N ASP A 60 5.95 -19.68 12.73
CA ASP A 60 6.28 -18.91 13.93
C ASP A 60 5.10 -17.99 14.34
N PRO A 61 4.53 -18.13 15.56
CA PRO A 61 3.44 -17.29 16.06
C PRO A 61 3.71 -15.78 15.99
N LEU A 62 4.95 -15.36 16.23
CA LEU A 62 5.33 -13.94 16.19
C LEU A 62 5.33 -13.40 14.76
N ARG A 63 5.65 -14.27 13.79
CA ARG A 63 5.56 -13.94 12.36
C ARG A 63 4.09 -13.87 11.91
N LEU A 64 3.27 -14.82 12.34
CA LEU A 64 1.83 -14.83 12.02
C LEU A 64 1.11 -13.59 12.58
N LEU A 65 1.46 -13.17 13.80
CA LEU A 65 0.94 -11.93 14.38
C LEU A 65 1.35 -10.70 13.55
N GLY A 66 2.62 -10.61 13.17
CA GLY A 66 3.10 -9.53 12.29
C GLY A 66 2.34 -9.49 10.96
N ASN A 67 2.14 -10.64 10.33
CA ASN A 67 1.40 -10.76 9.07
C ASN A 67 -0.06 -10.30 9.25
N ALA A 68 -0.72 -10.69 10.34
CA ALA A 68 -2.08 -10.26 10.64
C ALA A 68 -2.18 -8.73 10.80
N ILE A 69 -1.22 -8.11 11.50
CA ILE A 69 -1.15 -6.65 11.66
C ILE A 69 -1.01 -5.97 10.29
N VAL A 70 -0.13 -6.46 9.41
CA VAL A 70 0.06 -5.88 8.08
C VAL A 70 -1.19 -6.04 7.21
N ILE A 71 -1.89 -7.17 7.28
CA ILE A 71 -3.16 -7.36 6.55
C ILE A 71 -4.21 -6.35 7.01
N VAL A 72 -4.37 -6.17 8.32
CA VAL A 72 -5.29 -5.17 8.89
C VAL A 72 -4.90 -3.76 8.46
N SER A 73 -3.60 -3.43 8.52
CA SER A 73 -3.07 -2.14 8.05
C SER A 73 -3.35 -1.91 6.57
N THR A 74 -3.18 -2.94 5.74
CA THR A 74 -3.47 -2.90 4.30
C THR A 74 -4.95 -2.67 4.01
N PHE A 75 -5.83 -3.30 4.78
CA PHE A 75 -7.27 -3.07 4.70
C PHE A 75 -7.62 -1.64 5.09
N LEU A 76 -7.09 -1.13 6.20
CA LEU A 76 -7.30 0.25 6.64
C LEU A 76 -6.76 1.27 5.63
N PHE A 77 -5.64 0.97 4.98
CA PHE A 77 -5.12 1.79 3.89
C PHE A 77 -6.08 1.83 2.69
N ALA A 78 -6.70 0.70 2.33
CA ALA A 78 -7.74 0.67 1.31
C ALA A 78 -8.97 1.50 1.72
N VAL A 79 -9.43 1.37 2.97
CA VAL A 79 -10.52 2.19 3.53
C VAL A 79 -10.18 3.68 3.46
N ASN A 80 -8.97 4.08 3.87
CA ASN A 80 -8.50 5.45 3.76
C ASN A 80 -8.56 5.95 2.31
N GLY A 81 -8.15 5.13 1.35
CA GLY A 81 -8.25 5.50 -0.06
C GLY A 81 -9.69 5.71 -0.55
N ILE A 82 -10.63 4.85 -0.14
CA ILE A 82 -12.04 5.02 -0.50
C ILE A 82 -12.66 6.24 0.20
N ALA A 83 -12.40 6.41 1.49
CA ALA A 83 -12.84 7.58 2.26
C ALA A 83 -12.28 8.87 1.65
N GLY A 84 -11.00 8.87 1.26
CA GLY A 84 -10.35 9.96 0.55
C GLY A 84 -11.06 10.29 -0.76
N LYS A 85 -11.35 9.28 -1.58
CA LYS A 85 -12.12 9.44 -2.83
C LYS A 85 -13.50 10.07 -2.63
N MET A 86 -14.14 9.82 -1.49
CA MET A 86 -15.40 10.48 -1.13
C MET A 86 -15.16 11.93 -0.69
N ALA A 87 -14.17 12.15 0.17
CA ALA A 87 -13.87 13.45 0.77
C ALA A 87 -13.38 14.49 -0.26
N VAL A 88 -12.61 14.06 -1.27
CA VAL A 88 -12.09 14.97 -2.32
C VAL A 88 -13.17 15.64 -3.16
N LYS A 89 -14.42 15.15 -3.09
CA LYS A 89 -15.58 15.80 -3.74
C LYS A 89 -16.02 17.07 -3.03
N SER A 90 -15.68 17.23 -1.75
CA SER A 90 -16.14 18.33 -0.88
C SER A 90 -14.99 19.12 -0.25
N VAL A 91 -13.77 18.56 -0.25
CA VAL A 91 -12.57 19.12 0.37
C VAL A 91 -11.43 19.00 -0.62
N ASP A 92 -10.61 20.04 -0.80
CA ASP A 92 -9.46 19.95 -1.69
C ASP A 92 -8.38 18.98 -1.14
N ALA A 93 -7.52 18.48 -2.04
CA ALA A 93 -6.52 17.47 -1.70
C ALA A 93 -5.50 17.93 -0.63
N VAL A 94 -5.19 19.22 -0.58
CA VAL A 94 -4.23 19.77 0.39
C VAL A 94 -4.87 19.79 1.78
N SER A 95 -6.08 20.36 1.89
CA SER A 95 -6.84 20.38 3.14
C SER A 95 -7.10 18.97 3.66
N LEU A 96 -7.47 18.04 2.78
CA LEU A 96 -7.71 16.65 3.15
C LEU A 96 -6.45 16.00 3.74
N THR A 97 -5.31 16.16 3.07
CA THR A 97 -4.02 15.64 3.56
C THR A 97 -3.64 16.26 4.89
N LEU A 98 -3.81 17.58 5.03
CA LEU A 98 -3.47 18.32 6.24
C LEU A 98 -4.32 17.83 7.42
N TYR A 99 -5.64 17.79 7.28
CA TYR A 99 -6.53 17.40 8.36
C TYR A 99 -6.38 15.91 8.72
N SER A 100 -6.24 15.02 7.73
CA SER A 100 -6.02 13.60 8.01
C SER A 100 -4.71 13.36 8.76
N THR A 101 -3.64 14.07 8.39
CA THR A 101 -2.33 13.93 9.03
C THR A 101 -2.33 14.55 10.42
N LEU A 102 -2.89 15.75 10.60
CA LEU A 102 -3.03 16.39 11.91
C LEU A 102 -3.84 15.53 12.88
N PHE A 103 -4.92 14.91 12.39
CA PHE A 103 -5.74 14.02 13.21
C PHE A 103 -4.98 12.77 13.66
N ALA A 104 -4.02 12.27 12.87
CA ALA A 104 -3.20 11.11 13.22
C ALA A 104 -2.16 11.40 14.31
N VAL A 105 -1.68 12.64 14.43
CA VAL A 105 -0.61 13.06 15.38
C VAL A 105 -0.82 12.56 16.81
N PRO A 106 -1.97 12.79 17.48
CA PRO A 106 -2.14 12.34 18.86
C PRO A 106 -2.08 10.81 19.01
N PHE A 107 -2.59 10.06 18.03
CA PHE A 107 -2.55 8.59 18.07
C PHE A 107 -1.13 8.06 17.88
N ILE A 108 -0.34 8.69 17.00
CA ILE A 108 1.08 8.34 16.81
C ILE A 108 1.86 8.63 18.09
N TRP A 109 1.68 9.80 18.70
CA TRP A 109 2.34 10.15 19.96
C TRP A 109 1.91 9.25 21.12
N LEU A 110 0.64 8.88 21.18
CA LEU A 110 0.15 7.92 22.17
C LEU A 110 0.81 6.56 21.98
N SER A 111 0.88 6.05 20.75
CA SER A 111 1.58 4.80 20.44
C SER A 111 3.06 4.86 20.85
N ALA A 112 3.75 5.94 20.47
CA ALA A 112 5.17 6.13 20.79
C ALA A 112 5.42 6.14 22.31
N ALA A 113 4.54 6.75 23.10
CA ALA A 113 4.66 6.77 24.56
C ALA A 113 4.63 5.40 25.23
N PHE A 114 4.02 4.39 24.60
CA PHE A 114 3.96 3.02 25.13
C PHE A 114 4.97 2.06 24.51
N THR A 115 5.55 2.40 23.35
CA THR A 115 6.34 1.46 22.54
C THR A 115 7.79 1.89 22.34
N GLU A 116 8.10 3.16 22.52
CA GLU A 116 9.40 3.75 22.15
C GLU A 116 9.99 4.59 23.28
N ASP A 117 11.32 4.75 23.27
CA ASP A 117 12.01 5.73 24.12
C ASP A 117 11.96 7.13 23.48
N ILE A 118 11.03 7.97 23.97
CA ILE A 118 10.83 9.34 23.48
C ILE A 118 12.09 10.21 23.69
N THR A 119 12.95 9.88 24.66
CA THR A 119 14.15 10.68 24.93
C THR A 119 15.17 10.65 23.80
N VAL A 120 15.05 9.71 22.85
CA VAL A 120 15.89 9.63 21.65
C VAL A 120 15.84 10.92 20.82
N ILE A 121 14.70 11.64 20.84
CA ILE A 121 14.50 12.90 20.10
C ILE A 121 15.52 13.96 20.51
N LEU A 122 15.92 13.98 21.78
CA LEU A 122 16.89 14.94 22.33
C LEU A 122 18.32 14.67 21.85
N ARG A 123 18.58 13.50 21.26
CA ARG A 123 19.91 13.04 20.85
C ARG A 123 20.05 12.94 19.33
N LEU A 124 19.02 13.32 18.56
CA LEU A 124 19.04 13.25 17.10
C LEU A 124 19.98 14.29 16.51
N SER A 125 20.82 13.88 15.57
CA SER A 125 21.68 14.78 14.81
C SER A 125 20.89 15.60 13.78
N THR A 126 21.47 16.70 13.31
CA THR A 126 20.90 17.52 12.23
C THR A 126 20.67 16.71 10.94
N SER A 127 21.52 15.72 10.66
CA SER A 127 21.34 14.84 9.49
C SER A 127 20.05 14.01 9.61
N VAL A 128 19.75 13.47 10.80
CA VAL A 128 18.51 12.72 11.03
C VAL A 128 17.29 13.62 10.91
N TRP A 129 17.33 14.84 11.46
CA TRP A 129 16.25 15.81 11.29
C TRP A 129 15.99 16.17 9.83
N THR A 130 17.05 16.26 9.01
CA THR A 130 16.93 16.51 7.57
C THR A 130 16.23 15.35 6.87
N ILE A 131 16.55 14.10 7.23
CA ILE A 131 15.88 12.90 6.71
C ILE A 131 14.40 12.88 7.15
N ILE A 132 14.11 13.20 8.41
CA ILE A 132 12.73 13.29 8.93
C ILE A 132 11.92 14.32 8.12
N LEU A 133 12.49 15.51 7.88
CA LEU A 133 11.83 16.55 7.08
C LEU A 133 11.62 16.11 5.63
N TRP A 134 12.62 15.47 5.02
CA TRP A 134 12.50 14.92 3.67
C TRP A 134 11.36 13.90 3.57
N VAL A 135 11.30 12.95 4.51
CA VAL A 135 10.25 11.93 4.55
C VAL A 135 8.89 12.59 4.81
N GLY A 136 8.78 13.45 5.81
CA GLY A 136 7.51 14.09 6.17
C GLY A 136 6.94 15.00 5.09
N VAL A 137 7.78 15.82 4.44
CA VAL A 137 7.32 16.80 3.44
C VAL A 137 7.19 16.19 2.06
N VAL A 138 8.24 15.53 1.57
CA VAL A 138 8.32 15.09 0.17
C VAL A 138 7.71 13.71 0.01
N ASN A 139 8.07 12.76 0.88
CA ASN A 139 7.56 11.39 0.75
C ASN A 139 6.12 11.24 1.25
N THR A 140 5.74 11.98 2.29
CA THR A 140 4.39 11.89 2.88
C THR A 140 3.48 13.00 2.37
N ALA A 141 3.69 14.26 2.77
CA ALA A 141 2.71 15.32 2.48
C ALA A 141 2.49 15.52 0.97
N LEU A 142 3.56 15.69 0.19
CA LEU A 142 3.43 15.87 -1.26
C LEU A 142 2.82 14.63 -1.94
N ALA A 143 3.25 13.43 -1.58
CA ALA A 143 2.71 12.20 -2.18
C ALA A 143 1.22 12.02 -1.88
N PHE A 144 0.78 12.28 -0.65
CA PHE A 144 -0.65 12.19 -0.29
C PHE A 144 -1.49 13.28 -0.96
N VAL A 145 -0.96 14.50 -1.11
CA VAL A 145 -1.64 15.54 -1.91
C VAL A 145 -1.82 15.07 -3.36
N LEU A 146 -0.77 14.53 -3.98
CA LEU A 146 -0.87 13.99 -5.34
C LEU A 146 -1.80 12.79 -5.43
N TYR A 147 -1.79 11.91 -4.43
CA TYR A 147 -2.66 10.74 -4.33
C TYR A 147 -4.14 11.16 -4.27
N TYR A 148 -4.51 12.06 -3.36
CA TYR A 148 -5.87 12.57 -3.28
C TYR A 148 -6.25 13.45 -4.48
N ASN A 149 -5.31 14.19 -5.06
CA ASN A 149 -5.57 14.93 -6.29
C ASN A 149 -5.86 13.98 -7.47
N ALA A 150 -5.12 12.88 -7.61
CA ALA A 150 -5.38 11.85 -8.61
C ALA A 150 -6.78 11.22 -8.42
N MET A 151 -7.25 11.11 -7.17
CA MET A 151 -8.61 10.66 -6.87
C MET A 151 -9.70 11.58 -7.41
N ASN A 152 -9.44 12.83 -7.79
CA ASN A 152 -10.43 13.64 -8.48
C ASN A 152 -10.66 13.19 -9.94
N HIS A 153 -9.65 12.56 -10.56
CA HIS A 153 -9.67 12.27 -11.99
C HIS A 153 -9.80 10.77 -12.31
N ILE A 154 -9.46 9.89 -11.36
CA ILE A 154 -9.36 8.45 -11.58
C ILE A 154 -10.17 7.68 -10.50
N GLU A 155 -10.77 6.56 -10.87
CA GLU A 155 -11.43 5.60 -9.93
C GLU A 155 -10.49 5.19 -8.79
N ALA A 156 -11.02 5.00 -7.58
CA ALA A 156 -10.20 4.66 -6.42
C ALA A 156 -9.53 3.29 -6.60
N SER A 157 -10.26 2.33 -7.18
CA SER A 157 -9.71 1.01 -7.51
C SER A 157 -8.47 1.09 -8.41
N ARG A 158 -8.46 1.98 -9.40
CA ARG A 158 -7.34 2.13 -10.36
C ARG A 158 -6.11 2.76 -9.75
N ILE A 159 -6.28 3.74 -8.86
CA ILE A 159 -5.17 4.36 -8.14
C ILE A 159 -4.48 3.32 -7.25
N GLN A 160 -5.26 2.52 -6.53
CA GLN A 160 -4.72 1.46 -5.68
C GLN A 160 -3.97 0.39 -6.49
N ILE A 161 -4.47 0.06 -7.70
CA ILE A 161 -3.74 -0.80 -8.63
C ILE A 161 -2.42 -0.14 -9.06
N ALA A 162 -2.37 1.17 -9.31
CA ALA A 162 -1.12 1.87 -9.65
C ALA A 162 -0.12 1.88 -8.50
N LEU A 163 -0.58 1.90 -7.24
CA LEU A 163 0.29 1.81 -6.07
C LEU A 163 1.00 0.45 -5.93
N ASN A 164 0.57 -0.61 -6.63
CA ASN A 164 1.33 -1.86 -6.69
C ASN A 164 2.70 -1.69 -7.37
N LEU A 165 2.95 -0.62 -8.13
CA LEU A 165 4.30 -0.30 -8.58
C LEU A 165 5.25 -0.09 -7.39
N ILE A 166 4.75 0.37 -6.23
CA ILE A 166 5.54 0.47 -5.00
C ILE A 166 6.03 -0.92 -4.58
N THR A 167 5.21 -1.97 -4.69
CA THR A 167 5.62 -3.34 -4.38
C THR A 167 6.76 -3.81 -5.28
N VAL A 168 6.67 -3.51 -6.58
CA VAL A 168 7.72 -3.86 -7.55
C VAL A 168 9.03 -3.15 -7.19
N TRP A 169 8.97 -1.84 -6.99
CA TRP A 169 10.14 -1.04 -6.61
C TRP A 169 10.68 -1.44 -5.24
N GLY A 170 9.82 -1.78 -4.28
CA GLY A 170 10.19 -2.20 -2.94
C GLY A 170 11.01 -3.49 -2.96
N VAL A 171 10.56 -4.50 -3.72
CA VAL A 171 11.31 -5.76 -3.90
C VAL A 171 12.64 -5.52 -4.63
N LEU A 172 12.64 -4.68 -5.67
CA LEU A 172 13.88 -4.33 -6.39
C LEU A 172 14.89 -3.61 -5.48
N MET A 173 14.43 -2.68 -4.65
CA MET A 173 15.29 -1.95 -3.71
C MET A 173 15.75 -2.85 -2.56
N ALA A 174 14.93 -3.79 -2.10
CA ALA A 174 15.35 -4.80 -1.12
C ALA A 174 16.51 -5.65 -1.66
N PHE A 175 16.44 -6.06 -2.92
CA PHE A 175 17.55 -6.77 -3.57
C PHE A 175 18.79 -5.88 -3.78
N LEU A 176 18.63 -4.72 -4.40
CA LEU A 176 19.76 -3.88 -4.83
C LEU A 176 20.44 -3.14 -3.68
N VAL A 177 19.68 -2.72 -2.67
CA VAL A 177 20.16 -1.85 -1.59
C VAL A 177 20.40 -2.65 -0.30
N LEU A 178 19.47 -3.56 0.06
CA LEU A 178 19.60 -4.36 1.28
C LEU A 178 20.36 -5.67 1.05
N GLY A 179 20.57 -6.08 -0.21
CA GLY A 179 21.25 -7.33 -0.55
C GLY A 179 20.43 -8.57 -0.25
N GLU A 180 19.10 -8.44 -0.11
CA GLU A 180 18.22 -9.58 0.14
C GLU A 180 18.20 -10.51 -1.08
N PRO A 181 18.46 -11.83 -0.94
CA PRO A 181 18.47 -12.74 -2.07
C PRO A 181 17.07 -12.84 -2.70
N LEU A 182 16.98 -12.67 -4.01
CA LEU A 182 15.75 -12.89 -4.78
C LEU A 182 15.63 -14.36 -5.18
N PHE A 183 14.64 -15.05 -4.65
CA PHE A 183 14.35 -16.43 -5.01
C PHE A 183 13.44 -16.50 -6.24
N ALA A 184 13.53 -17.58 -7.02
CA ALA A 184 12.75 -17.78 -8.24
C ALA A 184 11.23 -17.57 -8.07
N PRO A 185 10.57 -17.99 -6.97
CA PRO A 185 9.14 -17.74 -6.80
C PRO A 185 8.81 -16.25 -6.61
N GLN A 186 9.75 -15.45 -6.10
CA GLN A 186 9.58 -14.00 -5.94
C GLN A 186 9.60 -13.29 -7.29
N LEU A 187 10.46 -13.73 -8.22
CA LEU A 187 10.49 -13.21 -9.59
C LEU A 187 9.21 -13.55 -10.36
N VAL A 188 8.78 -14.81 -10.28
CA VAL A 188 7.54 -15.28 -10.94
C VAL A 188 6.33 -14.56 -10.34
N GLY A 189 6.25 -14.49 -9.02
CA GLY A 189 5.16 -13.82 -8.34
C GLY A 189 5.12 -12.32 -8.66
N GLY A 190 6.28 -11.64 -8.74
CA GLY A 190 6.36 -10.23 -9.12
C GLY A 190 5.84 -9.98 -10.55
N ALA A 191 6.22 -10.84 -11.50
CA ALA A 191 5.71 -10.78 -12.87
C ALA A 191 4.18 -10.97 -12.91
N LEU A 192 3.65 -11.95 -12.18
CA LEU A 192 2.19 -12.19 -12.09
C LEU A 192 1.45 -11.00 -11.48
N THR A 193 2.01 -10.37 -10.44
CA THR A 193 1.45 -9.16 -9.85
C THR A 193 1.38 -8.02 -10.86
N ILE A 194 2.46 -7.75 -11.60
CA ILE A 194 2.49 -6.70 -12.63
C ILE A 194 1.46 -6.99 -13.75
N ILE A 195 1.42 -8.22 -14.25
CA ILE A 195 0.48 -8.59 -15.31
C ILE A 195 -0.96 -8.46 -14.83
N GLY A 196 -1.27 -8.93 -13.61
CA GLY A 196 -2.59 -8.82 -13.00
C GLY A 196 -3.05 -7.37 -12.85
N VAL A 197 -2.14 -6.50 -12.39
CA VAL A 197 -2.34 -5.04 -12.30
C VAL A 197 -2.67 -4.43 -13.65
N ILE A 198 -1.89 -4.74 -14.70
CA ILE A 198 -2.11 -4.22 -16.06
C ILE A 198 -3.48 -4.66 -16.60
N ILE A 199 -3.85 -5.93 -16.40
CA ILE A 199 -5.16 -6.46 -16.80
C ILE A 199 -6.28 -5.74 -16.04
N ALA A 200 -6.12 -5.51 -14.74
CA ALA A 200 -7.13 -4.83 -13.92
C ALA A 200 -7.26 -3.32 -14.25
N GLN A 201 -6.22 -2.69 -14.81
CA GLN A 201 -6.24 -1.29 -15.25
C GLN A 201 -6.80 -1.09 -16.66
N LYS A 202 -6.93 -2.16 -17.47
CA LYS A 202 -7.35 -2.04 -18.87
C LYS A 202 -8.70 -1.32 -18.96
N ILE A 203 -8.65 -0.12 -19.54
CA ILE A 203 -9.81 0.77 -19.64
C ILE A 203 -10.80 0.15 -20.63
N ARG A 204 -11.92 -0.37 -20.14
CA ARG A 204 -13.07 -0.58 -21.02
C ARG A 204 -13.63 0.80 -21.31
N LYS A 205 -13.39 1.32 -22.53
CA LYS A 205 -14.15 2.46 -23.05
C LYS A 205 -15.61 2.06 -22.95
N THR A 206 -16.34 2.64 -22.01
CA THR A 206 -17.80 2.61 -22.04
C THR A 206 -18.18 3.24 -23.38
N ALA A 207 -18.81 2.46 -24.25
CA ALA A 207 -19.39 2.99 -25.47
C ALA A 207 -20.31 4.18 -25.11
N PRO A 208 -20.31 5.27 -25.88
CA PRO A 208 -21.25 6.36 -25.65
C PRO A 208 -22.65 5.76 -25.66
N GLN A 209 -23.44 6.04 -24.62
CA GLN A 209 -24.87 5.81 -24.66
C GLN A 209 -25.41 6.72 -25.77
N ALA A 210 -25.78 6.12 -26.90
CA ALA A 210 -26.51 6.76 -27.98
C ALA A 210 -28.00 6.85 -27.62
#